data_AF-A0A6C0EI55-F1
#
_entry.id   AF-A0A6C0EI55-F1
#
_cell.length_a   1.000
_cell.length_b   1.000
_cell.length_c   1.000
_cell.angle_alpha   90.00
_cell.angle_beta   90.00
_cell.angle_gamma   90.00
#
_symmetry.space_group_name_H-M   'P 1'
#
loop_
_entity.id
_entity.type
_entity.pdbx_description
1 polymer ?
#
loop_
_entity_poly.entity_id
_entity_poly.type
_entity_poly.pdbx_seq_one_letter_code
_entity_poly.pdbx_strand_id
1 'polypeptide(L)'
;MSKLKSQIDSLSKNEYIEIFKIIKMNGEKFSQNKNGIMFDLMKFSDKTIDEINNFINYIENNNILVEHDEETRNVFRTLIN
;
A
#
# COMPACT_ATOMS: atom_id res chain seq x y z
N MET A 1 -6.31 10.58 10.11
CA MET A 1 -6.02 9.20 10.53
C MET A 1 -7.03 8.14 10.10
N SER A 2 -8.35 8.40 10.12
CA SER A 2 -9.34 7.42 9.65
C SER A 2 -9.14 7.00 8.18
N LYS A 3 -8.88 7.95 7.28
CA LYS A 3 -8.60 7.69 5.86
C LYS A 3 -7.41 6.73 5.65
N LEU A 4 -6.27 7.05 6.27
CA LEU A 4 -5.05 6.26 6.15
C LEU A 4 -5.26 4.82 6.64
N LYS A 5 -5.95 4.66 7.77
CA LYS A 5 -6.31 3.34 8.28
C LYS A 5 -7.14 2.56 7.25
N SER A 6 -8.18 3.18 6.68
CA SER A 6 -9.02 2.52 5.68
C SER A 6 -8.25 2.13 4.42
N GLN A 7 -7.30 2.96 3.97
CA GLN A 7 -6.43 2.63 2.84
C GLN A 7 -5.54 1.43 3.18
N ILE A 8 -4.92 1.42 4.36
CA ILE A 8 -4.11 0.29 4.83
C ILE A 8 -4.95 -0.98 4.94
N ASP A 9 -6.17 -0.91 5.49
CA ASP A 9 -7.06 -2.07 5.66
C ASP A 9 -7.47 -2.71 4.31
N SER A 10 -7.43 -1.94 3.21
CA SER A 10 -7.75 -2.41 1.86
C SER A 10 -6.57 -3.05 1.11
N LEU A 11 -5.37 -3.02 1.69
CA LEU A 11 -4.16 -3.55 1.06
C LEU A 11 -4.19 -5.07 0.93
N SER A 12 -3.53 -5.55 -0.12
CA SER A 12 -3.20 -6.96 -0.32
C SER A 12 -2.10 -7.41 0.64
N LYS A 13 -1.93 -8.73 0.76
CA LYS A 13 -0.88 -9.33 1.60
C LYS A 13 0.53 -8.84 1.26
N ASN A 14 0.85 -8.64 -0.01
CA ASN A 14 2.18 -8.18 -0.43
C ASN A 14 2.41 -6.72 -0.04
N GLU A 15 1.38 -5.88 -0.13
CA GLU A 15 1.48 -4.47 0.26
C GLU A 15 1.57 -4.32 1.79
N TYR A 16 0.89 -5.18 2.56
CA TYR A 16 1.11 -5.26 4.01
C TYR A 16 2.56 -5.61 4.37
N ILE A 17 3.23 -6.45 3.58
CA ILE A 17 4.64 -6.77 3.81
C ILE A 17 5.51 -5.51 3.63
N GLU A 18 5.21 -4.65 2.65
CA GLU A 18 5.98 -3.41 2.45
C GLU A 18 5.71 -2.36 3.50
N ILE A 19 4.44 -2.21 3.94
CA ILE A 19 4.12 -1.42 5.13
C ILE A 19 4.95 -1.92 6.33
N PHE A 20 5.03 -3.23 6.52
CA PHE A 20 5.82 -3.80 7.61
C PHE A 20 7.33 -3.53 7.46
N LYS A 21 7.87 -3.54 6.25
CA LYS A 21 9.28 -3.14 6.01
C LYS A 21 9.52 -1.69 6.39
N ILE A 22 8.63 -0.76 6.02
CA ILE A 22 8.71 0.66 6.38
C ILE A 22 8.74 0.82 7.92
N ILE A 23 7.82 0.15 8.62
CA ILE A 23 7.75 0.15 10.08
C ILE A 23 9.07 -0.34 10.69
N LYS A 24 9.61 -1.46 10.20
CA LYS A 24 10.89 -2.02 10.67
C LYS A 24 12.08 -1.11 10.40
N MET A 25 12.16 -0.53 9.21
CA MET A 25 13.28 0.33 8.80
C MET A 25 13.34 1.62 9.63
N ASN A 26 12.19 2.14 10.05
CA ASN A 26 12.11 3.32 10.92
C ASN A 26 12.21 2.98 12.43
N GLY A 27 12.39 1.69 12.79
CA GLY A 27 12.52 1.28 14.18
C GLY A 27 11.24 1.45 15.01
N GLU A 28 10.09 1.48 14.35
CA GLU A 28 8.80 1.71 14.99
C GLU A 28 8.35 0.50 15.80
N LYS A 29 7.64 0.75 16.89
CA LYS A 29 7.18 -0.31 17.78
C LYS A 29 5.94 -0.99 17.24
N PHE A 30 5.98 -2.32 17.18
CA PHE A 30 4.86 -3.18 16.83
C PHE A 30 4.82 -4.40 17.76
N SER A 31 3.66 -5.03 17.85
CA SER A 31 3.47 -6.32 18.51
C SER A 31 3.30 -7.41 17.48
N GLN A 32 3.87 -8.59 17.72
CA GLN A 32 3.72 -9.76 16.86
C GLN A 32 3.19 -10.94 17.67
N ASN A 33 2.21 -11.64 17.11
CA ASN A 33 1.74 -12.93 17.62
C ASN A 33 1.67 -13.96 16.47
N LYS A 34 1.17 -15.17 16.77
CA LYS A 34 1.04 -16.24 15.77
C LYS A 34 0.11 -15.88 14.60
N ASN A 35 -0.77 -14.90 14.77
CA ASN A 35 -1.80 -14.50 13.81
C ASN A 35 -1.41 -13.28 12.99
N GLY A 36 -0.34 -12.56 13.35
CA GLY A 36 0.11 -11.39 12.59
C GLY A 36 0.79 -10.33 13.43
N ILE A 37 0.74 -9.10 12.91
CA ILE A 37 1.41 -7.93 13.44
C ILE A 37 0.35 -6.87 13.75
N MET A 38 0.46 -6.26 14.93
CA MET A 38 -0.42 -5.18 15.38
C MET A 38 0.42 -3.96 15.75
N PHE A 39 0.00 -2.80 15.27
CA PHE A 39 0.68 -1.53 15.52
C PHE A 39 -0.34 -0.40 15.63
N ASP A 40 0.10 0.72 16.20
CA ASP A 40 -0.72 1.90 16.44
C ASP A 40 -0.15 3.07 15.65
N LEU A 41 -0.85 3.48 14.60
CA LEU A 41 -0.44 4.57 13.70
C LEU A 41 -0.24 5.90 14.44
N MET A 42 -0.92 6.11 15.58
CA MET A 42 -0.77 7.36 16.35
C MET A 42 0.56 7.44 17.12
N LYS A 43 1.28 6.32 17.23
CA LYS A 43 2.58 6.24 17.92
C LYS A 43 3.77 6.32 16.98
N PHE A 44 3.52 6.29 15.68
CA PHE A 44 4.58 6.39 14.69
C PHE A 44 5.05 7.83 14.56
N SER A 45 6.33 7.98 14.25
CA SER A 45 6.90 9.27 13.87
C SER A 45 6.27 9.79 12.58
N ASP A 46 6.25 11.12 12.43
CA ASP A 46 5.75 11.76 11.21
C ASP A 46 6.47 11.25 9.96
N LYS A 47 7.79 10.99 10.05
CA LYS A 47 8.59 10.39 8.98
C LYS A 47 8.05 9.04 8.52
N THR A 48 7.72 8.15 9.47
CA THR A 48 7.14 6.84 9.13
C THR A 48 5.78 7.01 8.47
N ILE A 49 4.94 7.91 9.00
CA ILE A 49 3.62 8.19 8.42
C ILE A 49 3.74 8.72 6.99
N ASP A 50 4.70 9.60 6.72
CA ASP A 50 4.97 10.12 5.38
C ASP A 50 5.44 9.02 4.42
N GLU A 51 6.34 8.13 4.85
CA GLU A 51 6.78 7.00 4.01
C GLU A 51 5.63 6.03 3.70
N ILE A 52 4.77 5.74 4.68
CA ILE A 52 3.56 4.94 4.47
C ILE A 52 2.62 5.62 3.46
N ASN A 53 2.38 6.92 3.61
CA ASN A 53 1.53 7.68 2.67
C ASN A 53 2.12 7.68 1.25
N ASN A 54 3.44 7.86 1.12
CA ASN A 54 4.13 7.82 -0.16
C ASN A 54 3.98 6.45 -0.84
N PHE A 55 4.07 5.38 -0.07
CA PHE A 55 3.86 4.03 -0.58
C PHE A 55 2.41 3.80 -1.05
N ILE A 56 1.43 4.25 -0.27
CA ILE A 56 0.00 4.15 -0.66
C ILE A 56 -0.26 4.93 -1.95
N ASN A 57 0.24 6.16 -2.04
CA ASN A 57 0.11 6.97 -3.26
C ASN A 57 0.79 6.30 -4.47
N TYR A 58 1.93 5.63 -4.26
CA TYR A 58 2.59 4.88 -5.31
C TYR A 58 1.73 3.72 -5.84
N ILE A 59 1.08 2.97 -4.95
CA ILE A 59 0.16 1.89 -5.34
C ILE A 59 -1.02 2.46 -6.13
N GLU A 60 -1.65 3.52 -5.62
CA GLU A 60 -2.81 4.15 -6.28
C GLU A 60 -2.44 4.63 -7.70
N ASN A 61 -1.27 5.25 -7.87
CA ASN A 61 -0.80 5.69 -9.18
C ASN A 61 -0.44 4.52 -10.12
N ASN A 62 0.15 3.46 -9.60
CA ASN A 62 0.47 2.28 -10.41
C ASN A 62 -0.78 1.56 -10.91
N ASN A 63 -1.84 1.46 -10.09
CA ASN A 63 -3.09 0.84 -10.52
C ASN A 63 -3.70 1.59 -11.71
N ILE A 64 -3.66 2.93 -11.69
CA ILE A 64 -4.12 3.76 -12.82
C ILE A 64 -3.33 3.45 -14.10
N LEU A 65 -2.00 3.29 -13.99
CA LEU A 65 -1.15 2.97 -15.15
C LEU A 65 -1.45 1.57 -15.72
N VAL A 66 -1.72 0.60 -14.84
CA VAL A 66 -2.08 -0.77 -15.24
C VAL A 66 -3.44 -0.79 -15.94
N GLU A 67 -4.44 -0.10 -15.40
CA GLU A 67 -5.78 0.01 -16.02
C GLU A 67 -5.70 0.62 -17.42
N HIS A 68 -4.95 1.71 -17.59
CA HIS A 68 -4.80 2.34 -18.91
C HIS A 68 -4.08 1.43 -19.92
N ASP A 69 -3.10 0.64 -19.48
CA ASP A 69 -2.42 -0.34 -20.35
C ASP A 69 -3.38 -1.47 -20.76
N GLU A 70 -4.24 -1.95 -19.84
CA GLU A 70 -5.28 -2.93 -20.17
C GLU A 70 -6.30 -2.39 -21.16
N GLU A 71 -6.79 -1.17 -20.99
CA GLU A 71 -7.69 -0.50 -21.94
C GLU A 71 -7.05 -0.42 -23.33
N THR A 72 -5.80 0.03 -23.39
CA THR A 72 -5.04 0.13 -24.63
C THR A 72 -4.93 -1.23 -25.32
N ARG A 73 -4.58 -2.30 -24.59
CA ARG A 73 -4.51 -3.66 -25.12
C ARG A 73 -5.87 -4.17 -25.61
N ASN A 74 -6.96 -3.84 -24.91
CA ASN A 74 -8.30 -4.23 -25.32
C ASN A 74 -8.71 -3.54 -26.63
N VAL A 75 -8.39 -2.26 -26.82
CA VAL A 75 -8.58 -1.56 -28.10
C VAL A 75 -7.79 -2.23 -29.23
N PHE A 76 -6.52 -2.62 -29.00
CA PHE A 76 -5.77 -3.35 -30.02
C PHE A 76 -6.40 -4.71 -30.36
N ARG A 77 -6.91 -5.44 -29.37
CA ARG A 77 -7.60 -6.72 -29.58
C ARG A 77 -8.88 -6.55 -30.42
N THR A 78 -9.64 -5.47 -30.22
CA THR A 78 -10.88 -5.23 -30.99
C THR A 78 -10.60 -4.80 -32.43
N LEU A 79 -9.46 -4.17 -32.71
CA LEU A 79 -9.07 -3.77 -34.07
C LEU A 79 -8.51 -4.93 -34.92
N ILE A 80 -8.05 -6.01 -34.29
CA ILE A 80 -7.48 -7.19 -34.97
C ILE A 80 -8.54 -8.29 -35.22
N ASN A 81 -9.70 -8.18 -34.56
CA ASN A 81 -10.89 -9.03 -34.82
C ASN A 81 -11.84 -8.37 -35.83
#